data_AF-A0A8C3RC35-F1
#
_entry.id   AF-A0A8C3RC35-F1
#
_cell.length_a   1.000
_cell.length_b   1.000
_cell.length_c   1.000
_cell.angle_alpha   90.00
_cell.angle_beta   90.00
_cell.angle_gamma   90.00
#
_symmetry.space_group_name_H-M   'P 1'
#
loop_
_entity.id
_entity.type
_entity.pdbx_description
1 polymer ?
#
loop_
_entity_poly.entity_id
_entity_poly.type
_entity_poly.pdbx_seq_one_letter_code
_entity_poly.pdbx_strand_id
1 'polypeptide(L)'
;MAEETAASEAAFSLQSITITEDPKYDYRYEEVLVDDDSSLQEDDEDLSKALQTIQEQTEDAQILAFQSVLTSGKSISEIPQAVDDYFCNFLVRLGMSRTLDCFQTEWYELIERGVLAAEDAGLVPDVYTRNQQLETEILSLKKDLESCKHSVTCVIWFY
;
A
#
# COMPACT_ATOMS: atom_id res chain seq x y z
N MET A 1 28.24 -48.30 -21.62
CA MET A 1 29.08 -48.50 -20.43
C MET A 1 29.14 -47.17 -19.69
N ALA A 2 28.63 -47.16 -18.45
CA ALA A 2 28.68 -46.11 -17.40
C ALA A 2 28.18 -44.70 -17.81
N GLU A 3 27.03 -44.16 -17.38
CA GLU A 3 26.44 -43.99 -16.03
C GLU A 3 27.41 -43.35 -15.02
N GLU A 4 27.22 -42.06 -14.75
CA GLU A 4 27.42 -41.52 -13.40
C GLU A 4 26.58 -40.25 -13.21
N THR A 5 25.48 -40.42 -12.47
CA THR A 5 24.61 -39.38 -11.93
C THR A 5 25.29 -38.74 -10.72
N ALA A 6 25.86 -37.55 -10.88
CA ALA A 6 26.35 -36.77 -9.74
C ALA A 6 25.19 -36.00 -9.10
N ALA A 7 24.41 -36.69 -8.27
CA ALA A 7 23.50 -36.07 -7.32
C ALA A 7 24.35 -35.41 -6.21
N SER A 8 24.37 -34.08 -6.15
CA SER A 8 25.01 -33.38 -5.04
C SER A 8 24.13 -33.51 -3.79
N GLU A 9 24.56 -34.35 -2.83
CA GLU A 9 24.01 -34.36 -1.47
C GLU A 9 24.28 -33.00 -0.81
N ALA A 10 23.23 -32.22 -0.60
CA ALA A 10 23.27 -31.04 0.24
C ALA A 10 23.30 -31.46 1.72
N ALA A 11 24.46 -31.30 2.37
CA ALA A 11 24.58 -31.51 3.80
C ALA A 11 23.98 -30.31 4.55
N PHE A 12 22.81 -30.50 5.18
CA PHE A 12 22.20 -29.52 6.06
C PHE A 12 22.48 -29.88 7.53
N SER A 13 22.87 -28.90 8.34
CA SER A 13 23.04 -29.04 9.79
C SER A 13 21.94 -28.25 10.50
N LEU A 14 21.25 -28.89 11.46
CA LEU A 14 20.26 -28.25 12.33
C LEU A 14 20.90 -27.87 13.68
N GLN A 15 20.64 -26.64 14.13
CA GLN A 15 21.08 -26.13 15.43
C GLN A 15 19.94 -26.26 16.44
N SER A 16 20.11 -27.06 17.50
CA SER A 16 19.14 -27.16 18.59
C SER A 16 19.33 -26.02 19.59
N ILE A 17 18.29 -25.23 19.82
CA ILE A 17 18.24 -24.17 20.83
C ILE A 17 17.27 -24.61 21.93
N THR A 18 17.73 -24.61 23.19
CA THR A 18 16.91 -24.90 24.37
C THR A 18 16.56 -23.59 25.04
N ILE A 19 15.27 -23.27 25.11
CA ILE A 19 14.78 -22.05 25.78
C ILE A 19 14.64 -22.39 27.27
N THR A 20 15.48 -21.79 28.11
CA THR A 20 15.33 -21.80 29.58
C THR A 20 14.25 -20.81 29.99
N GLU A 21 13.20 -21.29 30.67
CA GLU A 21 12.20 -20.46 31.34
C GLU A 21 12.76 -19.93 32.67
N ASP A 22 12.67 -18.62 32.89
CA ASP A 22 12.98 -17.96 34.18
C ASP A 22 12.05 -16.73 34.34
N PRO A 23 11.84 -16.20 35.56
CA PRO A 23 10.87 -16.69 36.54
C PRO A 23 9.70 -15.69 36.74
N LYS A 24 8.53 -16.26 37.01
CA LYS A 24 7.29 -15.71 37.60
C LYS A 24 7.35 -14.23 38.06
N TYR A 25 6.76 -13.35 37.24
CA TYR A 25 6.43 -11.98 37.63
C TYR A 25 5.31 -11.96 38.68
N ASP A 26 5.66 -11.67 39.93
CA ASP A 26 4.69 -11.40 41.01
C ASP A 26 4.29 -9.91 40.98
N TYR A 27 3.34 -9.56 40.13
CA TYR A 27 2.78 -8.21 40.10
C TYR A 27 1.71 -8.07 41.18
N ARG A 28 2.00 -7.27 42.22
CA ARG A 28 1.07 -6.94 43.29
C ARG A 28 0.26 -5.70 42.90
N TYR A 29 -1.05 -5.87 42.74
CA TYR A 29 -1.95 -4.77 42.38
C TYR A 29 -2.17 -3.82 43.56
N GLU A 30 -2.26 -2.52 43.25
CA GLU A 30 -2.52 -1.44 44.20
C GLU A 30 -3.93 -0.89 43.89
N GLU A 31 -4.85 -0.92 44.87
CA GLU A 31 -6.22 -0.45 44.68
C GLU A 31 -6.26 1.08 44.65
N VAL A 32 -6.87 1.64 43.60
CA VAL A 32 -7.07 3.09 43.44
C VAL A 32 -8.42 3.46 44.05
N LEU A 33 -8.43 4.45 44.95
CA LEU A 33 -9.66 5.00 45.52
C LEU A 33 -10.45 5.71 44.42
N VAL A 34 -11.71 5.29 44.22
CA VAL A 34 -12.64 5.96 43.32
C VAL A 34 -13.24 7.13 44.11
N ASP A 35 -12.72 8.33 43.88
CA ASP A 35 -13.34 9.55 44.41
C ASP A 35 -14.60 9.83 43.57
N ASP A 36 -15.73 9.59 44.22
CA ASP A 36 -17.08 9.90 43.79
C ASP A 36 -17.31 11.41 43.92
N ASP A 37 -16.92 12.18 42.90
CA ASP A 37 -17.55 13.47 42.59
C ASP A 37 -17.25 13.87 41.14
N SER A 38 -18.06 13.37 40.23
CA SER A 38 -18.28 14.03 38.95
C SER A 38 -19.78 14.20 38.81
N SER A 39 -20.30 15.25 39.45
CA SER A 39 -21.56 15.90 39.08
C SER A 39 -21.61 16.10 37.56
N LEU A 40 -22.09 15.10 36.83
CA LEU A 40 -22.42 15.20 35.42
C LEU A 40 -23.73 15.99 35.34
N GLN A 41 -23.63 17.13 34.69
CA GLN A 41 -24.74 17.99 34.33
C GLN A 41 -25.74 17.14 33.52
N GLU A 42 -26.89 16.82 34.13
CA GLU A 42 -28.01 16.17 33.46
C GLU A 42 -28.60 17.13 32.43
N ASP A 43 -28.06 17.11 31.22
CA ASP A 43 -28.85 17.23 30.00
C ASP A 43 -27.98 16.78 28.82
N ASP A 44 -28.56 15.94 27.95
CA ASP A 44 -28.09 15.60 26.61
C ASP A 44 -27.23 14.32 26.35
N GLU A 45 -27.25 13.33 27.24
CA GLU A 45 -26.84 11.95 26.90
C GLU A 45 -28.00 11.16 26.26
N ASP A 46 -28.30 11.49 25.01
CA ASP A 46 -29.13 10.66 24.15
C ASP A 46 -28.35 9.38 23.79
N LEU A 47 -28.90 8.19 24.08
CA LEU A 47 -28.32 6.88 23.74
C LEU A 47 -27.84 6.83 22.29
N SER A 48 -28.53 7.56 21.41
CA SER A 48 -28.16 7.78 20.01
C SER A 48 -26.75 8.37 19.83
N LYS A 49 -26.39 9.41 20.60
CA LYS A 49 -25.05 10.03 20.54
C LYS A 49 -23.96 9.07 21.01
N ALA A 50 -24.22 8.27 22.05
CA ALA A 50 -23.26 7.29 22.53
C ALA A 50 -23.01 6.17 21.49
N LEU A 51 -24.05 5.72 20.78
CA LEU A 51 -23.89 4.76 19.68
C LEU A 51 -23.16 5.39 18.49
N GLN A 52 -23.43 6.67 18.20
CA GLN A 52 -22.77 7.39 17.11
C GLN A 52 -21.26 7.57 17.37
N THR A 53 -20.86 7.93 18.59
CA THR A 53 -19.43 8.08 18.93
C THR A 53 -18.69 6.76 18.92
N ILE A 54 -19.32 5.66 19.36
CA ILE A 54 -18.74 4.31 19.25
C ILE A 54 -18.56 3.92 17.77
N GLN A 55 -19.55 4.23 16.93
CA GLN A 55 -19.46 3.96 15.50
C GLN A 55 -18.35 4.78 14.84
N GLU A 56 -18.27 6.08 15.11
CA GLU A 56 -17.23 6.97 14.58
C GLU A 56 -15.82 6.52 15.01
N GLN A 57 -15.63 6.16 16.27
CA GLN A 57 -14.36 5.61 16.76
C GLN A 57 -14.00 4.27 16.11
N THR A 58 -15.00 3.45 15.81
CA THR A 58 -14.80 2.16 15.13
C THR A 58 -14.44 2.37 13.65
N GLU A 59 -15.01 3.38 13.00
CA GLU A 59 -14.69 3.79 11.64
C GLU A 59 -13.28 4.40 11.56
N ASP A 60 -12.92 5.29 12.49
CA ASP A 60 -11.58 5.87 12.59
C ASP A 60 -10.50 4.82 12.86
N ALA A 61 -10.77 3.86 13.76
CA ALA A 61 -9.86 2.75 14.04
C ALA A 61 -9.69 1.85 12.81
N GLN A 62 -10.75 1.62 12.02
CA GLN A 62 -10.66 0.91 10.75
C GLN A 62 -9.83 1.67 9.73
N ILE A 63 -10.03 2.98 9.58
CA ILE A 63 -9.27 3.84 8.67
C ILE A 63 -7.77 3.83 9.03
N LEU A 64 -7.45 3.97 10.32
CA LEU A 64 -6.07 3.90 10.82
C LEU A 64 -5.45 2.51 10.62
N ALA A 65 -6.23 1.43 10.80
CA ALA A 65 -5.77 0.08 10.53
C ALA A 65 -5.48 -0.14 9.04
N PHE A 66 -6.35 0.33 8.14
CA PHE A 66 -6.11 0.30 6.69
C PHE A 66 -4.87 1.12 6.30
N GLN A 67 -4.71 2.32 6.85
CA GLN A 67 -3.56 3.18 6.56
C GLN A 67 -2.24 2.59 7.11
N SER A 68 -2.29 1.93 8.27
CA SER A 68 -1.17 1.17 8.83
C SER A 68 -0.80 -0.04 7.96
N VAL A 69 -1.78 -0.75 7.39
CA VAL A 69 -1.52 -1.83 6.41
C VAL A 69 -0.90 -1.30 5.12
N LEU A 70 -1.26 -0.09 4.69
CA LEU A 70 -0.69 0.56 3.50
C LEU A 70 0.72 1.13 3.73
N THR A 71 1.06 1.50 4.96
CA THR A 71 2.33 2.17 5.31
C THR A 71 3.33 1.27 6.04
N SER A 72 2.90 0.11 6.54
CA SER A 72 3.75 -0.91 7.14
C SER A 72 4.56 -1.60 6.05
N GLY A 73 5.67 -0.96 5.66
CA GLY A 73 6.98 -1.57 5.42
C GLY A 73 7.06 -2.85 4.60
N LYS A 74 6.05 -3.16 3.79
CA LYS A 74 6.13 -4.26 2.84
C LYS A 74 6.99 -3.73 1.73
N SER A 75 8.17 -4.31 1.58
CA SER A 75 8.86 -4.33 0.30
C SER A 75 7.80 -4.53 -0.76
N ILE A 76 7.47 -3.44 -1.48
CA ILE A 76 6.57 -3.51 -2.62
C ILE A 76 7.38 -4.32 -3.61
N SER A 77 7.22 -5.64 -3.56
CA SER A 77 7.48 -6.46 -4.72
C SER A 77 6.62 -5.82 -5.79
N GLU A 78 7.26 -5.05 -6.68
CA GLU A 78 6.60 -4.45 -7.84
C GLU A 78 5.98 -5.61 -8.59
N ILE A 79 4.69 -5.86 -8.34
CA ILE A 79 3.93 -6.84 -9.10
C ILE A 79 3.96 -6.27 -10.51
N PRO A 80 4.57 -6.98 -11.48
CA PRO A 80 4.68 -6.46 -12.83
C PRO A 80 3.29 -6.16 -13.36
N GLN A 81 3.12 -4.99 -13.97
CA GLN A 81 1.83 -4.58 -14.50
C GLN A 81 1.48 -5.46 -15.70
N ALA A 82 0.20 -5.81 -15.86
CA ALA A 82 -0.26 -6.47 -17.08
C ALA A 82 -0.11 -5.53 -18.28
N VAL A 83 0.16 -6.09 -19.46
CA VAL A 83 0.44 -5.30 -20.67
C VAL A 83 -0.76 -4.46 -21.10
N ASP A 84 -1.97 -4.98 -20.97
CA ASP A 84 -3.22 -4.29 -21.27
C ASP A 84 -3.46 -3.09 -20.33
N ASP A 85 -3.27 -3.28 -19.02
CA ASP A 85 -3.33 -2.19 -18.04
C ASP A 85 -2.27 -1.11 -18.34
N TYR A 86 -1.08 -1.51 -18.77
CA TYR A 86 -0.02 -0.59 -19.14
C TYR A 86 -0.40 0.28 -20.34
N PHE A 87 -0.93 -0.31 -21.41
CA PHE A 87 -1.39 0.45 -22.57
C PHE A 87 -2.55 1.38 -22.22
N CYS A 88 -3.49 0.93 -21.38
CA CYS A 88 -4.57 1.78 -20.89
C CYS A 88 -4.01 3.00 -20.12
N ASN A 89 -3.12 2.77 -19.16
CA ASN A 89 -2.50 3.84 -18.38
C ASN A 89 -1.65 4.79 -19.24
N PHE A 90 -0.96 4.27 -20.25
CA PHE A 90 -0.19 5.07 -21.20
C PHE A 90 -1.10 6.00 -22.01
N LEU A 91 -2.19 5.48 -22.56
CA LEU A 91 -3.13 6.27 -23.37
C LEU A 91 -3.87 7.32 -22.54
N VAL A 92 -4.23 6.98 -21.28
CA VAL A 92 -4.82 7.94 -20.33
C VAL A 92 -3.83 9.08 -20.03
N ARG A 93 -2.57 8.77 -19.72
CA ARG A 93 -1.52 9.77 -19.45
C ARG A 93 -1.27 10.71 -20.63
N LEU A 94 -1.37 10.22 -21.86
CA LEU A 94 -1.23 11.03 -23.07
C LEU A 94 -2.52 11.76 -23.48
N GLY A 95 -3.64 11.53 -22.79
CA GLY A 95 -4.93 12.14 -23.13
C GLY A 95 -5.53 11.60 -24.43
N MET A 96 -5.14 10.40 -24.85
CA MET A 96 -5.58 9.77 -26.11
C MET A 96 -6.88 8.97 -25.94
N SER A 97 -7.95 9.62 -25.47
CA SER A 97 -9.22 8.96 -25.11
C SER A 97 -9.86 8.18 -26.28
N ARG A 98 -9.88 8.76 -27.50
CA ARG A 98 -10.41 8.06 -28.68
C ARG A 98 -9.64 6.77 -29.00
N THR A 99 -8.32 6.80 -28.85
CA THR A 99 -7.48 5.62 -29.09
C THR A 99 -7.67 4.58 -27.98
N LEU A 100 -7.85 5.03 -26.74
CA LEU A 100 -8.18 4.16 -25.62
C LEU A 100 -9.51 3.43 -25.85
N ASP A 101 -10.56 4.15 -26.26
CA ASP A 101 -11.89 3.57 -26.51
C ASP A 101 -11.83 2.50 -27.61
N CYS A 102 -11.13 2.79 -28.72
CA CYS A 102 -10.92 1.81 -29.78
C CYS A 102 -10.13 0.59 -29.29
N PHE A 103 -9.01 0.82 -28.59
CA PHE A 103 -8.16 -0.25 -28.05
C PHE A 103 -8.95 -1.17 -27.12
N GLN A 104 -9.68 -0.62 -26.16
CA GLN A 104 -10.48 -1.41 -25.21
C GLN A 104 -11.55 -2.23 -25.92
N THR A 105 -12.24 -1.63 -26.90
CA THR A 105 -13.27 -2.33 -27.68
C THR A 105 -12.69 -3.52 -28.44
N GLU A 106 -11.60 -3.31 -29.17
CA GLU A 106 -10.92 -4.38 -29.93
C GLU A 106 -10.34 -5.45 -29.00
N TRP A 107 -9.73 -5.04 -27.88
CA TRP A 107 -9.14 -5.95 -26.91
C TRP A 107 -10.19 -6.89 -26.29
N TYR A 108 -11.32 -6.36 -25.84
CA TYR A 108 -12.39 -7.17 -25.28
C TYR A 108 -13.09 -8.05 -26.34
N GLU A 109 -13.23 -7.57 -27.58
CA GLU A 109 -13.75 -8.39 -28.68
C GLU A 109 -12.85 -9.60 -28.95
N LEU A 110 -11.53 -9.41 -28.92
CA LEU A 110 -10.56 -10.51 -29.10
C LEU A 110 -10.60 -11.52 -27.95
N ILE A 111 -10.83 -11.05 -26.72
CA ILE A 111 -11.05 -11.91 -25.55
C ILE A 111 -12.33 -12.72 -25.69
N GLU A 112 -13.45 -12.07 -26.05
CA GLU A 112 -14.75 -12.74 -26.21
C GLU A 112 -14.72 -13.79 -27.33
N ARG A 113 -14.00 -13.52 -28.42
CA ARG A 113 -13.79 -14.47 -29.52
C ARG A 113 -12.79 -15.59 -29.16
N GLY A 114 -12.15 -15.52 -27.99
CA GLY A 114 -11.15 -16.50 -27.53
C GLY A 114 -9.87 -16.51 -28.35
N VAL A 115 -9.58 -15.42 -29.07
CA VAL A 115 -8.33 -15.26 -29.86
C VAL A 115 -7.18 -14.83 -28.95
N LEU A 116 -7.49 -14.10 -27.88
CA LEU A 116 -6.57 -13.71 -26.81
C LEU A 116 -7.15 -14.21 -25.49
N ALA A 117 -6.38 -14.97 -24.71
CA ALA A 117 -6.74 -15.18 -23.30
C ALA A 117 -6.29 -13.97 -22.48
N ALA A 118 -6.98 -13.69 -21.37
CA ALA A 118 -6.58 -12.60 -20.47
C ALA A 118 -5.17 -12.83 -19.91
N GLU A 119 -4.80 -14.09 -19.66
CA GLU A 119 -3.45 -14.52 -19.30
C GLU A 119 -2.38 -14.37 -20.40
N ASP A 120 -2.77 -14.28 -21.69
CA ASP A 120 -1.83 -14.18 -22.81
C ASP A 120 -1.24 -12.76 -22.98
N ALA A 121 -1.85 -11.76 -22.33
CA ALA A 121 -1.39 -10.38 -22.37
C ALA A 121 0.07 -10.23 -21.88
N GLY A 122 0.51 -11.13 -21.01
CA GLY A 122 1.84 -11.09 -20.42
C GLY A 122 2.03 -9.91 -19.46
N LEU A 123 3.25 -9.80 -18.95
CA LEU A 123 3.64 -8.80 -17.96
C LEU A 123 4.64 -7.82 -18.56
N VAL A 124 4.53 -6.55 -18.15
CA VAL A 124 5.49 -5.51 -18.54
C VAL A 124 6.83 -5.74 -17.83
N PRO A 125 7.97 -5.62 -18.54
CA PRO A 125 9.30 -5.73 -17.92
C PRO A 125 9.52 -4.70 -16.81
N ASP A 126 10.17 -5.15 -15.73
CA ASP A 126 10.51 -4.37 -14.53
C ASP A 126 11.28 -3.07 -14.83
N VAL A 127 12.24 -3.10 -15.76
CA VAL A 127 13.03 -1.93 -16.17
C VAL A 127 12.14 -0.82 -16.70
N TYR A 128 11.09 -1.16 -17.45
CA TYR A 128 10.17 -0.17 -18.00
C TYR A 128 9.37 0.51 -16.88
N THR A 129 8.78 -0.29 -15.99
CA THR A 129 8.00 0.20 -14.84
C THR A 129 8.86 1.11 -13.95
N ARG A 130 10.09 0.67 -13.67
CA ARG A 130 11.05 1.46 -12.90
C ARG A 130 11.39 2.79 -13.58
N ASN A 131 11.60 2.80 -14.89
CA ASN A 131 11.87 4.03 -15.62
C ASN A 131 10.69 5.01 -15.56
N GLN A 132 9.46 4.52 -15.70
CA GLN A 132 8.26 5.36 -15.59
C GLN A 132 8.12 6.01 -14.21
N GLN A 133 8.42 5.27 -13.15
CA GLN A 133 8.41 5.81 -11.78
C GLN A 133 9.47 6.90 -11.61
N LEU A 134 10.69 6.65 -12.08
CA LEU A 134 11.77 7.64 -12.07
C LEU A 134 11.41 8.91 -12.86
N GLU A 135 10.79 8.77 -14.04
CA GLU A 135 10.30 9.91 -14.82
C GLU A 135 9.26 10.73 -14.05
N THR A 136 8.35 10.04 -13.36
CA THR A 136 7.31 10.68 -12.54
C THR A 136 7.92 11.42 -11.36
N GLU A 137 8.89 10.82 -10.66
CA GLU A 137 9.62 11.45 -9.56
C GLU A 137 10.43 12.66 -10.03
N ILE A 138 11.12 12.55 -11.17
CA ILE A 138 11.83 13.68 -11.77
C ILE A 138 10.87 14.83 -12.06
N LEU A 139 9.69 14.53 -12.60
CA LEU A 139 8.69 15.54 -12.93
C LEU A 139 8.12 16.20 -11.67
N SER A 140 7.83 15.44 -10.61
CA SER A 140 7.36 15.99 -9.34
C SER A 140 8.43 16.85 -8.67
N LEU A 141 9.67 16.37 -8.57
CA LEU A 141 10.77 17.13 -7.98
C LEU A 141 11.05 18.43 -8.75
N LYS A 142 10.98 18.40 -10.08
CA LYS A 142 11.08 19.63 -10.90
C LYS A 142 9.96 20.60 -10.59
N LYS A 143 8.72 20.13 -10.45
CA LYS A 143 7.57 20.95 -10.08
C LYS A 143 7.75 21.59 -8.70
N ASP A 144 8.24 20.82 -7.72
CA ASP A 144 8.48 21.32 -6.36
C ASP A 144 9.60 22.35 -6.31
N LEU A 145 10.69 22.12 -7.06
CA LEU A 145 11.78 23.09 -7.21
C LEU A 145 11.25 24.39 -7.82
N GLU A 146 10.49 24.31 -8.92
CA GLU A 146 9.88 25.48 -9.52
C GLU A 146 8.93 26.18 -8.54
N SER A 147 8.08 25.45 -7.83
CA SER A 147 7.18 26.02 -6.80
C SER A 147 7.97 26.76 -5.70
N CYS A 148 9.04 26.15 -5.19
CA CYS A 148 9.92 26.76 -4.19
C CYS A 148 10.59 28.04 -4.74
N LYS A 149 11.12 27.99 -5.96
CA LYS A 149 11.72 29.15 -6.63
C LYS A 149 10.71 30.29 -6.80
N HIS A 150 9.48 29.98 -7.21
CA HIS A 150 8.41 30.98 -7.33
C HIS A 150 8.05 31.57 -5.96
N SER A 151 7.95 30.75 -4.91
CA SER A 151 7.68 31.20 -3.54
C SER A 151 8.77 32.16 -3.04
N VAL A 152 10.05 31.78 -3.16
CA VAL A 152 11.18 32.64 -2.78
C VAL A 152 11.18 33.94 -3.57
N THR A 153 10.92 33.87 -4.88
CA THR A 153 10.85 35.05 -5.74
C THR A 153 9.74 35.99 -5.27
N CYS A 154 8.52 35.49 -5.04
CA CYS A 154 7.42 36.29 -4.50
C CYS A 154 7.79 36.93 -3.16
N VAL A 155 8.41 36.21 -2.24
CA VAL A 155 8.83 36.77 -0.94
C VAL A 155 9.83 37.92 -1.13
N ILE A 156 10.75 37.83 -2.08
CA ILE A 156 11.71 38.91 -2.39
C ILE A 156 11.01 40.13 -2.99
N TRP A 157 9.98 39.97 -3.83
CA TRP A 157 9.24 41.11 -4.40
C TRP A 157 8.31 41.83 -3.40
N PHE A 158 8.05 41.24 -2.23
CA PHE A 158 7.22 41.82 -1.17
C PHE A 158 8.02 42.56 -0.09
N TYR A 159 9.35 42.63 -0.19
CA TYR A 159 10.26 43.42 0.67
C TYR A 159 11.00 44.49 -0.13
#